data_AF-A0A931G2W0-F1
#
_entry.id   AF-A0A931G2W0-F1
#
_cell.length_a   1.000
_cell.length_b   1.000
_cell.length_c   1.000
_cell.angle_alpha   90.00
_cell.angle_beta   90.00
_cell.angle_gamma   90.00
#
_symmetry.space_group_name_H-M   'P 1'
#
loop_
_entity.id
_entity.type
_entity.pdbx_description
1 polymer ?
#
loop_
_entity_poly.entity_id
_entity_poly.type
_entity_poly.pdbx_seq_one_letter_code
_entity_poly.pdbx_strand_id
1 'polypeptide(L)' 'QWAFCAMKGSPGARTYYNLLRKRGTGHQAALRQLGNRLVGILHGCLKAKTIYNEDTAWAHLQATT' A
#
# COMPACT_ATOMS: atom_id res chain seq x y z
N GLN A 1 12.36 -3.26 8.32
CA GLN A 1 12.23 -2.86 6.90
C GLN A 1 11.12 -3.66 6.20
N TRP A 2 9.84 -3.47 6.56
CA TRP A 2 8.73 -4.28 6.01
C TRP A 2 8.04 -3.60 4.81
N ALA A 3 7.86 -2.28 4.88
CA ALA A 3 7.33 -1.46 3.79
C ALA A 3 8.11 -1.66 2.48
N PHE A 4 9.44 -1.73 2.56
CA PHE A 4 10.30 -1.93 1.40
C PHE A 4 10.15 -3.34 0.80
N CYS A 5 10.06 -4.37 1.63
CA CYS A 5 9.86 -5.75 1.17
C CYS A 5 8.48 -5.94 0.53
N ALA A 6 7.45 -5.27 1.03
CA ALA A 6 6.09 -5.33 0.50
C ALA A 6 5.98 -4.82 -0.96
N MET A 7 6.82 -3.84 -1.35
CA MET A 7 6.88 -3.37 -2.74
C MET A 7 7.37 -4.43 -3.74
N LYS A 8 8.09 -5.46 -3.27
CA LYS A 8 8.60 -6.53 -4.14
C LYS A 8 7.51 -7.56 -4.46
N GLY A 9 6.57 -7.78 -3.54
CA GLY A 9 5.49 -8.74 -3.68
C GLY A 9 4.16 -8.16 -4.19
N SER A 10 4.00 -6.84 -4.16
CA SER A 10 2.74 -6.18 -4.54
C SER A 10 2.97 -4.99 -5.49
N PRO A 11 2.56 -5.09 -6.78
CA PRO A 11 2.64 -3.96 -7.70
C PRO A 11 1.78 -2.76 -7.24
N GLY A 12 0.67 -2.98 -6.53
CA GLY A 12 -0.13 -1.91 -5.93
C GLY A 12 0.65 -1.08 -4.90
N ALA A 13 1.43 -1.74 -4.03
CA ALA A 13 2.30 -1.07 -3.06
C ALA A 13 3.37 -0.21 -3.75
N ARG A 14 3.96 -0.71 -4.85
CA ARG A 14 4.95 0.05 -5.63
C ARG A 14 4.35 1.29 -6.29
N THR A 15 3.14 1.18 -6.84
CA THR A 15 2.43 2.31 -7.44
C THR A 15 2.10 3.38 -6.39
N TYR A 16 1.61 3.00 -5.21
CA TYR A 16 1.37 3.94 -4.11
C TYR A 16 2.64 4.68 -3.70
N TYR A 17 3.75 3.95 -3.53
CA TYR A 17 5.04 4.53 -3.19
C TYR A 17 5.50 5.53 -4.26
N ASN A 18 5.36 5.18 -5.54
CA ASN A 18 5.70 6.08 -6.64
C ASN A 18 4.83 7.34 -6.66
N LEU A 19 3.54 7.24 -6.35
CA LEU A 19 2.65 8.41 -6.23
C LEU A 19 3.06 9.33 -5.09
N LEU A 20 3.43 8.78 -3.92
CA LEU A 20 3.95 9.55 -2.80
C LEU A 20 5.26 10.27 -3.17
N ARG A 21 6.15 9.58 -3.89
CA ARG A 21 7.39 10.17 -4.41
C ARG A 21 7.12 11.27 -5.42
N LYS A 22 6.15 11.09 -6.33
CA LYS A 22 5.70 12.13 -7.28
C LYS A 22 5.10 13.36 -6.58
N ARG A 23 4.44 13.17 -5.45
CA ARG A 23 3.93 14.28 -4.59
C ARG A 23 5.04 15.02 -3.82
N GLY A 24 6.31 14.68 -4.01
CA GLY A 24 7.42 15.30 -3.29
C GLY A 24 7.59 14.80 -1.85
N THR A 25 6.94 13.69 -1.48
CA THR A 25 7.09 13.12 -0.13
C THR A 25 8.49 12.51 0.02
N GLY A 26 9.20 12.91 1.08
CA GLY A 26 10.51 12.35 1.41
C GLY A 26 10.47 10.84 1.60
N HIS A 27 11.60 10.16 1.35
CA HIS A 27 11.67 8.69 1.35
C HIS A 27 11.13 8.05 2.65
N GLN A 28 11.54 8.57 3.80
CA GLN A 28 11.13 8.06 5.11
C GLN A 28 9.63 8.26 5.38
N ALA A 29 9.09 9.41 4.99
CA ALA A 29 7.66 9.70 5.11
C ALA A 29 6.83 8.80 4.19
N ALA A 30 7.31 8.55 2.96
CA ALA A 30 6.63 7.67 2.02
C ALA A 30 6.59 6.22 2.52
N LEU A 31 7.69 5.73 3.10
CA LEU A 31 7.74 4.39 3.71
C LEU A 31 6.81 4.25 4.92
N ARG A 32 6.72 5.29 5.77
CA ARG A 32 5.78 5.31 6.90
C ARG A 32 4.33 5.25 6.43
N GLN A 33 3.95 6.07 5.43
CA GLN A 33 2.57 6.04 4.91
C GLN A 33 2.23 4.70 4.26
N LEU A 34 3.15 4.15 3.46
CA LEU A 34 2.98 2.80 2.88
C LEU A 34 2.81 1.75 3.98
N GLY A 35 3.68 1.76 5.00
CA GLY A 35 3.61 0.82 6.13
C GLY A 35 2.28 0.90 6.87
N ASN A 36 1.83 2.11 7.22
CA ASN A 36 0.54 2.33 7.89
C ASN A 36 -0.63 1.82 7.04
N ARG A 37 -0.57 2.02 5.72
CA ARG A 37 -1.61 1.52 4.80
C ARG A 37 -1.66 -0.01 4.76
N LEU A 38 -0.51 -0.67 4.68
CA LEU A 38 -0.40 -2.13 4.66
C LEU A 38 -0.96 -2.75 5.94
N VAL A 39 -0.68 -2.15 7.11
CA VAL A 39 -1.25 -2.60 8.39
C VAL A 39 -2.78 -2.46 8.38
N GLY A 40 -3.32 -1.36 7.84
CA GLY A 40 -4.75 -1.17 7.69
C GLY A 40 -5.42 -2.22 6.81
N ILE A 41 -4.79 -2.58 5.68
CA ILE A 41 -5.28 -3.63 4.78
C ILE A 41 -5.27 -4.99 5.49
N LEU A 42 -4.15 -5.36 6.14
CA LEU A 42 -4.04 -6.60 6.89
C LEU A 42 -5.10 -6.70 7.98
N HIS A 43 -5.30 -5.61 8.73
CA HIS A 43 -6.33 -5.54 9.77
C HIS A 43 -7.73 -5.73 9.19
N GLY A 44 -8.02 -5.12 8.02
CA GLY A 44 -9.27 -5.34 7.29
C GLY A 44 -9.47 -6.80 6.89
N CYS A 45 -8.45 -7.43 6.31
CA CYS A 45 -8.46 -8.84 5.93
C CYS A 45 -8.68 -9.76 7.14
N LEU A 46 -8.00 -9.49 8.26
CA LEU A 46 -8.15 -10.26 9.50
C LEU A 46 -9.56 -10.10 10.09
N LYS A 47 -10.08 -8.87 10.13
CA LYS A 47 -11.43 -8.58 10.63
C LYS A 47 -12.52 -9.26 9.81
N ALA A 48 -12.39 -9.23 8.48
CA ALA A 48 -13.33 -9.87 7.58
C ALA A 48 -13.09 -11.38 7.41
N LYS A 49 -12.00 -11.93 7.96
CA LYS A 49 -11.51 -13.30 7.72
C LYS A 49 -11.38 -13.63 6.23
N THR A 50 -11.02 -12.65 5.42
CA THR A 50 -10.85 -12.79 3.97
C THR A 50 -9.38 -12.88 3.62
N ILE A 51 -9.07 -13.66 2.59
CA ILE A 51 -7.72 -13.72 2.01
C ILE A 51 -7.37 -12.33 1.43
N TYR A 52 -6.09 -11.98 1.49
CA TYR A 52 -5.59 -10.76 0.87
C TYR A 52 -5.90 -10.75 -0.63
N ASN A 53 -6.61 -9.72 -1.08
CA ASN A 53 -6.89 -9.47 -2.50
C ASN A 53 -6.30 -8.11 -2.87
N GLU A 54 -5.42 -8.10 -3.87
CA GLU A 54 -4.68 -6.92 -4.28
C GLU A 54 -5.59 -5.85 -4.91
N ASP A 55 -6.61 -6.27 -5.65
CA ASP A 55 -7.58 -5.36 -6.28
C ASP A 55 -8.37 -4.59 -5.22
N THR A 56 -8.80 -5.27 -4.17
CA THR A 56 -9.54 -4.66 -3.05
C THR A 56 -8.62 -3.82 -2.16
N ALA A 57 -7.41 -4.30 -1.91
CA ALA A 57 -6.42 -3.60 -1.10
C ALA A 57 -6.03 -2.23 -1.69
N TRP A 58 -5.94 -2.16 -3.03
CA TRP A 58 -5.48 -0.99 -3.77
C TRP A 58 -6.55 -0.34 -4.65
N ALA A 59 -7.83 -0.66 -4.48
CA ALA A 59 -8.94 -0.07 -5.24
C ALA A 59 -8.90 1.47 -5.31
N HIS A 60 -8.50 2.12 -4.23
CA HIS A 60 -8.32 3.59 -4.15
C HIS A 60 -7.24 4.15 -5.10
N LEU A 61 -6.31 3.33 -5.60
CA LEU A 61 -5.36 3.70 -6.64
C LEU A 61 -5.90 3.53 -8.05
N GLN A 62 -6.91 2.68 -8.23
CA GLN A 62 -7.58 2.48 -9.52
C GLN A 62 -8.65 3.54 -9.79
N ALA A 63 -8.99 4.36 -8.79
CA ALA A 63 -9.96 5.44 -8.92
C ALA A 63 -9.36 6.64 -9.66
N THR A 64 -9.19 6.52 -10.97
CA THR A 64 -9.18 7.64 -11.91
C THR A 64 -9.65 7.13 -13.28
N THR A 65 -10.96 7.04 -13.47
CA THR A 65 -11.61 7.14 -14.78
C THR A 65 -12.51 8.36 -14.71
#